data_AF-A0AAE6WB16-F1
#
_entry.id   AF-A0AAE6WB16-F1
#
_cell.length_a   1.000
_cell.length_b   1.000
_cell.length_c   1.000
_cell.angle_alpha   90.00
_cell.angle_beta   90.00
_cell.angle_gamma   90.00
#
_symmetry.space_group_name_H-M   'P 1'
#
loop_
_entity.id
_entity.type
_entity.pdbx_description
1 polymer ?
#
loop_
_entity_poly.entity_id
_entity_poly.type
_entity_poly.pdbx_seq_one_letter_code
_entity_poly.pdbx_strand_id
1 'polypeptide(L)'
;MTPRTEGAGSGAAAAPDPVHNRIAMLRVERRVTRRQLADALGVHYQTIGYLERGEYSPSLHLALRIAEYFEVPVEFIFSLTPFAPLKP
;
A
#
# COMPACT_ATOMS: atom_id res chain seq x y z
N MET A 1 14.63 43.53 -15.58
CA MET A 1 15.56 42.65 -14.85
C MET A 1 14.71 41.69 -14.04
N THR A 2 14.85 40.40 -14.34
CA THR A 2 14.06 39.24 -13.94
C THR A 2 13.97 39.08 -12.40
N PRO A 3 12.95 38.37 -11.89
CA PRO A 3 12.56 38.28 -10.48
C PRO A 3 13.31 37.15 -9.76
N ARG A 4 13.18 37.08 -8.42
CA ARG A 4 13.12 35.85 -7.59
C ARG A 4 13.14 36.26 -6.10
N THR A 5 12.08 35.93 -5.35
CA THR A 5 12.00 34.79 -4.39
C THR A 5 13.11 34.85 -3.35
N GLU A 6 12.84 34.69 -2.06
CA GLU A 6 12.54 33.38 -1.51
C GLU A 6 11.69 33.51 -0.23
N GLY A 7 10.45 33.01 -0.32
CA GLY A 7 9.74 32.54 0.85
C GLY A 7 10.42 31.24 1.29
N ALA A 8 11.03 31.27 2.47
CA ALA A 8 11.56 30.09 3.13
C ALA A 8 10.39 29.16 3.49
N GLY A 9 10.06 28.24 2.59
CA GLY A 9 9.20 27.10 2.87
C GLY A 9 10.00 26.05 3.64
N SER A 10 9.62 25.84 4.89
CA SER A 10 10.18 24.86 5.82
C SER A 10 10.31 23.48 5.17
N GLY A 11 11.54 22.99 5.06
CA GLY A 11 11.84 21.59 4.81
C GLY A 11 11.49 20.75 6.03
N ALA A 12 10.20 20.46 6.22
CA ALA A 12 9.82 19.26 6.95
C ALA A 12 10.20 18.10 6.02
N ALA A 13 11.14 17.25 6.44
CA ALA A 13 11.41 16.00 5.77
C ALA A 13 10.08 15.23 5.72
N ALA A 14 9.44 15.22 4.56
CA ALA A 14 8.16 14.56 4.38
C ALA A 14 8.34 13.09 4.75
N ALA A 15 7.52 12.61 5.70
CA ALA A 15 7.39 11.17 5.92
C ALA A 15 7.16 10.51 4.54
N PRO A 16 7.73 9.32 4.27
CA PRO A 16 7.54 8.66 2.98
C PRO A 16 6.05 8.63 2.65
N ASP A 17 5.69 9.07 1.43
CA ASP A 17 4.29 9.13 1.00
C ASP A 17 3.62 7.77 1.27
N PRO A 18 2.63 7.70 2.18
CA PRO A 18 2.11 6.43 2.64
C PRO A 18 1.33 5.75 1.52
N VAL A 19 1.72 4.53 1.17
CA VAL A 19 0.97 3.71 0.22
C VAL A 19 -0.24 3.11 0.96
N HIS A 20 -1.43 3.56 0.59
CA HIS A 20 -2.68 2.98 1.07
C HIS A 20 -2.93 1.65 0.38
N ASN A 21 -3.56 0.71 1.09
CA ASN A 21 -3.86 -0.60 0.52
C ASN A 21 -5.21 -1.19 0.96
N ARG A 22 -5.70 -2.16 0.18
CA ARG A 22 -6.93 -2.93 0.42
C ARG A 22 -6.67 -4.42 0.70
N ILE A 23 -5.43 -4.79 1.05
CA ILE A 23 -5.04 -6.19 1.24
C ILE A 23 -5.94 -6.88 2.27
N ALA A 24 -6.16 -6.24 3.43
CA ALA A 24 -6.99 -6.81 4.48
C ALA A 24 -8.44 -7.06 4.02
N MET A 25 -9.01 -6.12 3.25
CA MET A 25 -10.37 -6.21 2.72
C MET A 25 -10.50 -7.37 1.72
N LEU A 26 -9.65 -7.41 0.69
CA LEU A 26 -9.61 -8.50 -0.29
C LEU A 26 -9.41 -9.85 0.38
N ARG A 27 -8.53 -9.91 1.37
CA ARG A 27 -8.21 -11.14 2.07
C ARG A 27 -9.41 -11.65 2.88
N VAL A 28 -10.17 -10.77 3.53
CA VAL A 28 -11.41 -11.14 4.25
C VAL A 28 -12.50 -11.58 3.26
N GLU A 29 -12.70 -10.84 2.17
CA GLU A 29 -13.69 -11.15 1.14
C GLU A 29 -13.45 -12.54 0.52
N ARG A 30 -12.19 -12.86 0.25
CA ARG A 30 -11.76 -14.15 -0.32
C ARG A 30 -11.57 -15.25 0.73
N ARG A 31 -11.86 -15.00 2.00
CA ARG A 31 -11.68 -15.94 3.14
C ARG A 31 -10.27 -16.50 3.26
N VAL A 32 -9.27 -15.67 2.97
CA VAL A 32 -7.85 -16.01 3.04
C VAL A 32 -7.29 -15.59 4.41
N THR A 33 -6.44 -16.42 5.01
CA THR A 33 -5.68 -16.04 6.21
C THR A 33 -4.39 -15.33 5.83
N ARG A 34 -3.84 -14.51 6.73
CA ARG A 34 -2.52 -13.88 6.48
C ARG A 34 -1.42 -14.92 6.20
N ARG A 35 -1.52 -16.10 6.82
CA ARG A 35 -0.58 -17.22 6.61
C ARG A 35 -0.70 -17.79 5.21
N GLN A 36 -1.91 -18.11 4.76
CA GLN A 36 -2.12 -18.58 3.39
C GLN A 36 -1.62 -17.58 2.34
N LEU A 37 -1.87 -16.28 2.53
CA LEU A 37 -1.35 -15.25 1.64
C LEU A 37 0.19 -15.18 1.68
N ALA A 38 0.79 -15.23 2.87
CA ALA A 38 2.24 -15.22 3.02
C ALA A 38 2.90 -16.43 2.34
N ASP A 39 2.33 -17.62 2.55
CA ASP A 39 2.81 -18.88 1.97
C ASP A 39 2.72 -18.84 0.44
N ALA A 40 1.60 -18.40 -0.12
CA ALA A 40 1.43 -18.25 -1.57
C ALA A 40 2.40 -17.23 -2.19
N LEU A 41 2.72 -16.17 -1.45
CA LEU A 41 3.66 -15.14 -1.88
C LEU A 41 5.12 -15.48 -1.54
N GLY A 42 5.41 -16.57 -0.82
CA GLY A 42 6.75 -16.92 -0.39
C GLY A 42 7.41 -15.82 0.46
N VAL A 43 6.64 -15.16 1.32
CA VAL A 43 7.12 -14.10 2.23
C VAL A 43 6.89 -14.51 3.69
N HIS A 44 7.57 -13.83 4.61
CA HIS A 44 7.34 -14.07 6.03
C HIS A 44 5.92 -13.65 6.43
N TYR A 45 5.28 -14.41 7.33
CA TYR A 45 3.91 -14.14 7.79
C TYR A 45 3.69 -12.69 8.27
N GLN A 46 4.68 -12.13 8.98
CA GLN A 46 4.60 -10.76 9.50
C GLN A 46 4.58 -9.70 8.39
N THR A 47 5.19 -9.98 7.22
CA THR A 47 5.17 -9.10 6.04
C THR A 47 3.75 -8.71 5.67
N ILE A 48 2.81 -9.67 5.66
CA ILE A 48 1.41 -9.38 5.35
C ILE A 48 0.79 -8.46 6.40
N GLY A 49 1.08 -8.67 7.69
CA GLY A 49 0.58 -7.81 8.75
C GLY A 49 1.10 -6.37 8.64
N TYR A 50 2.38 -6.19 8.34
CA TYR A 50 2.99 -4.88 8.15
C TYR A 50 2.43 -4.15 6.93
N LEU A 51 2.24 -4.86 5.82
CA LEU A 51 1.60 -4.31 4.62
C LEU A 51 0.18 -3.85 4.90
N GLU A 52 -0.64 -4.69 5.56
CA GLU A 52 -2.03 -4.32 5.87
C GLU A 52 -2.15 -3.08 6.77
N ARG A 53 -1.17 -2.85 7.65
CA ARG A 53 -1.11 -1.66 8.51
C ARG A 53 -0.46 -0.45 7.82
N GLY A 54 0.07 -0.62 6.61
CA GLY A 54 0.75 0.43 5.87
C GLY A 54 2.08 0.85 6.50
N GLU A 55 2.73 -0.04 7.25
CA GLU A 55 4.00 0.27 7.93
C GLU A 55 5.18 0.44 6.96
N TYR A 56 5.08 -0.12 5.75
CA TYR A 56 6.01 0.15 4.65
C TYR A 56 5.37 -0.10 3.28
N SER A 57 5.97 0.51 2.26
CA SER A 57 5.60 0.32 0.86
C SER A 57 6.18 -0.98 0.31
N PRO A 58 5.37 -1.87 -0.30
CA PRO A 58 5.91 -3.07 -0.95
C PRO A 58 6.82 -2.68 -2.12
N SER A 59 7.75 -3.57 -2.48
CA SER A 59 8.42 -3.47 -3.78
C SER A 59 7.39 -3.66 -4.91
N LEU A 60 7.67 -3.10 -6.09
CA LEU A 60 6.81 -3.29 -7.27
C LEU A 60 6.57 -4.77 -7.55
N HIS A 61 7.61 -5.61 -7.42
CA HIS A 61 7.49 -7.06 -7.59
C HIS A 61 6.48 -7.69 -6.63
N LEU A 62 6.52 -7.35 -5.33
CA LEU A 62 5.56 -7.88 -4.37
C LEU A 62 4.15 -7.35 -4.61
N ALA A 63 4.01 -6.08 -5.00
CA ALA A 63 2.72 -5.48 -5.34
C ALA A 63 2.05 -6.20 -6.53
N LEU A 64 2.81 -6.48 -7.59
CA LEU A 64 2.32 -7.22 -8.75
C LEU A 64 1.92 -8.66 -8.42
N ARG A 65 2.70 -9.37 -7.58
CA ARG A 65 2.35 -10.73 -7.15
C ARG A 65 1.09 -10.76 -6.27
N ILE A 66 0.88 -9.75 -5.44
CA ILE A 66 -0.36 -9.59 -4.67
C ILE A 66 -1.56 -9.36 -5.62
N ALA A 67 -1.38 -8.53 -6.64
CA ALA A 67 -2.39 -8.27 -7.67
C ALA A 67 -2.78 -9.55 -8.42
N GLU A 68 -1.80 -10.33 -8.85
CA GLU A 68 -1.99 -11.62 -9.51
C GLU A 68 -2.71 -12.62 -8.59
N TYR A 69 -2.30 -12.75 -7.33
CA TYR A 69 -2.93 -13.65 -6.36
C TYR A 69 -4.42 -13.35 -6.15
N PHE A 70 -4.80 -12.07 -6.14
CA PHE A 70 -6.20 -11.65 -5.94
C PHE A 70 -6.99 -11.51 -7.25
N GLU A 71 -6.34 -11.71 -8.41
CA GLU A 71 -6.92 -11.54 -9.75
C GLU A 71 -7.56 -10.16 -9.96
N VAL A 72 -6.88 -9.11 -9.50
CA VAL A 72 -7.34 -7.72 -9.66
C VAL A 72 -6.18 -6.81 -10.08
N PRO A 73 -6.43 -5.67 -10.73
CA PRO A 73 -5.38 -4.71 -11.05
C PRO A 73 -4.67 -4.17 -9.80
N VAL A 74 -3.39 -3.81 -9.92
CA VAL A 74 -2.57 -3.34 -8.79
C VAL A 74 -3.13 -2.05 -8.17
N GLU A 75 -3.72 -1.18 -8.98
CA GLU A 75 -4.40 0.06 -8.60
C GLU A 75 -5.71 -0.18 -7.84
N PHE A 76 -6.29 -1.38 -7.95
CA PHE A 76 -7.43 -1.76 -7.09
C PHE A 76 -6.96 -2.05 -5.67
N ILE A 77 -5.71 -2.48 -5.50
CA ILE A 77 -5.13 -2.88 -4.23
C ILE A 77 -4.41 -1.72 -3.56
N PHE A 78 -3.64 -0.92 -4.31
CA PHE A 78 -2.75 0.12 -3.80
C PHE A 78 -3.10 1.49 -4.36
N SER A 79 -2.94 2.53 -3.53
CA SER A 79 -3.16 3.92 -3.92
C SER A 79 -2.23 4.86 -3.17
N LEU A 80 -1.82 5.95 -3.83
CA LEU A 80 -1.10 7.07 -3.20
C LEU A 80 -2.04 8.04 -2.47
N THR A 81 -3.36 7.87 -2.63
CA THR A 81 -4.39 8.62 -1.91
C THR A 81 -5.26 7.68 -1.09
N PRO A 82 -5.81 8.12 0.06
CA PRO A 82 -6.71 7.29 0.86
C PRO A 82 -7.88 6.79 0.04
N PHE A 83 -8.21 5.50 0.16
CA PHE A 83 -9.44 4.98 -0.40
C PHE A 83 -10.65 5.60 0.30
N ALA A 84 -11.68 5.93 -0.48
CA ALA A 84 -12.93 6.42 0.10
C ALA A 84 -13.45 5.44 1.15
N PRO A 85 -13.88 5.91 2.33
CA PRO A 85 -14.48 5.04 3.33
C PRO A 85 -15.72 4.37 2.75
N LEU A 86 -15.89 3.09 3.07
CA LEU A 86 -17.13 2.39 2.75
C LEU A 86 -18.27 3.11 3.46
N LYS A 87 -19.23 3.64 2.69
CA LYS A 87 -20.45 4.18 3.27
C LYS A 87 -21.26 3.00 3.85
N PRO A 88 -21.76 3.11 5.08
CA PRO A 88 -22.54 2.06 5.73
C PRO A 88 -23.88 1.79 5.01
#